data_AF-A0A1I7WM08-F1
#
_entry.id   AF-A0A1I7WM08-F1
#
_cell.length_a   1.000
_cell.length_b   1.000
_cell.length_c   1.000
_cell.angle_alpha   90.00
_cell.angle_beta   90.00
_cell.angle_gamma   90.00
#
_symmetry.space_group_name_H-M   'P 1'
#
loop_
_entity.id
_entity.type
_entity.pdbx_description
1 polymer ?
#
loop_
_entity_poly.entity_id
_entity_poly.type
_entity_poly.pdbx_seq_one_letter_code
_entity_poly.pdbx_strand_id
1 'polypeptide(L)' 'MGRAPKLSLHERYQIKAVSTAGYTVKRIADVVKRSRNAIMNFLSRQEEYVTKESSRLPD' A
#
# COMPACT_ATOMS: atom_id res chain seq x y z
N MET A 1 -4.94 -10.24 20.79
CA MET A 1 -4.82 -9.08 19.87
C MET A 1 -5.22 -9.53 18.48
N GLY A 2 -6.38 -9.08 17.99
CA GLY A 2 -6.96 -9.54 16.73
C GLY A 2 -6.04 -9.21 15.56
N ARG A 3 -5.67 -10.23 14.79
CA ARG A 3 -4.82 -10.10 13.59
C ARG A 3 -5.52 -9.19 12.59
N ALA A 4 -5.00 -7.97 12.41
CA ALA A 4 -5.52 -7.06 11.40
C ALA A 4 -5.54 -7.78 10.04
N PRO A 5 -6.65 -7.74 9.28
CA PRO A 5 -6.75 -8.41 7.99
C PRO A 5 -5.62 -7.95 7.09
N LYS A 6 -4.68 -8.85 6.77
CA LYS A 6 -3.61 -8.55 5.81
C LYS A 6 -4.25 -8.24 4.47
N LEU A 7 -3.92 -7.08 3.89
CA LEU A 7 -4.29 -6.77 2.51
C LEU A 7 -3.74 -7.87 1.59
N SER A 8 -4.57 -8.36 0.69
CA SER A 8 -4.17 -9.29 -0.37
C SER A 8 -3.17 -8.63 -1.31
N LEU A 9 -2.44 -9.44 -2.08
CA LEU A 9 -1.48 -8.93 -3.06
C LEU A 9 -2.16 -8.04 -4.10
N HIS A 10 -3.35 -8.43 -4.56
CA HIS A 10 -4.15 -7.68 -5.51
C HIS A 10 -4.59 -6.32 -4.97
N GLU A 11 -5.10 -6.28 -3.73
CA GLU A 11 -5.49 -5.01 -3.08
C GLU A 11 -4.30 -4.08 -2.89
N ARG A 12 -3.11 -4.62 -2.53
CA ARG A 12 -1.88 -3.81 -2.41
C ARG A 12 -1.47 -3.21 -3.76
N TYR A 13 -1.53 -4.00 -4.82
CA TYR A 13 -1.18 -3.52 -6.16
C TYR A 13 -2.15 -2.44 -6.63
N GLN A 14 -3.46 -2.64 -6.43
CA GLN A 14 -4.45 -1.60 -6.70
C GLN A 14 -4.16 -0.34 -5.90
N ILE A 15 -3.99 -0.43 -4.56
CA ILE A 15 -3.68 0.74 -3.72
C ILE A 15 -2.44 1.47 -4.25
N LYS A 16 -1.38 0.75 -4.63
CA LYS A 16 -0.16 1.35 -5.20
C LYS A 16 -0.45 2.08 -6.51
N ALA A 17 -1.12 1.43 -7.46
CA ALA A 17 -1.47 2.02 -8.75
C ALA A 17 -2.34 3.30 -8.59
N VAL A 18 -3.37 3.24 -7.73
CA VAL A 18 -4.27 4.38 -7.54
C VAL A 18 -3.60 5.50 -6.73
N SER A 19 -2.71 5.15 -5.80
CA SER A 19 -1.88 6.13 -5.07
C SER A 19 -0.89 6.84 -6.00
N THR A 20 -0.27 6.12 -6.94
CA THR A 20 0.61 6.71 -7.97
C THR A 20 -0.16 7.66 -8.89
N ALA A 21 -1.44 7.38 -9.15
CA ALA A 21 -2.32 8.27 -9.90
C ALA A 21 -2.78 9.54 -9.13
N GLY A 22 -2.30 9.75 -7.89
CA GLY A 22 -2.60 10.95 -7.09
C GLY A 22 -3.97 10.94 -6.38
N TYR A 23 -4.60 9.78 -6.23
CA TYR A 23 -5.92 9.70 -5.61
C TYR A 23 -5.82 9.91 -4.10
N THR A 24 -6.85 10.57 -3.54
CA THR A 24 -6.97 10.72 -2.08
C THR A 24 -7.28 9.39 -1.40
N VAL A 25 -6.83 9.22 -0.16
CA VAL A 25 -7.08 8.00 0.66
C VAL A 25 -8.57 7.63 0.71
N LYS A 26 -9.46 8.62 0.71
CA LYS A 26 -10.91 8.41 0.66
C LYS A 26 -11.34 7.68 -0.62
N ARG A 27 -10.85 8.12 -1.79
CA ARG A 27 -11.16 7.49 -3.07
C ARG A 27 -10.57 6.09 -3.17
N ILE A 28 -9.36 5.89 -2.66
CA ILE A 28 -8.73 4.57 -2.64
C ILE A 28 -9.55 3.59 -1.78
N ALA A 29 -10.07 4.03 -0.63
CA ALA A 29 -10.95 3.21 0.20
C ALA A 29 -12.23 2.78 -0.51
N ASP A 30 -12.83 3.68 -1.28
CA ASP A 30 -14.05 3.39 -2.05
C ASP A 30 -13.80 2.37 -3.17
N VAL A 31 -12.64 2.45 -3.84
CA VAL A 31 -12.24 1.57 -4.95
C VAL A 31 -11.89 0.18 -4.45
N VAL A 32 -11.04 0.11 -3.42
CA VAL A 32 -10.51 -1.15 -2.89
C VAL A 32 -11.48 -1.78 -1.89
N LYS A 33 -12.61 -1.10 -1.58
CA LYS A 33 -13.62 -1.54 -0.62
C LYS A 33 -13.03 -1.89 0.75
N ARG A 34 -12.04 -1.10 1.19
CA ARG A 34 -11.28 -1.31 2.43
C ARG A 34 -11.31 -0.09 3.33
N SER A 35 -11.05 -0.32 4.62
CA SER A 35 -10.98 0.77 5.59
C SER A 35 -9.82 1.71 5.28
N ARG A 36 -10.06 3.02 5.44
CA ARG A 36 -9.04 4.07 5.28
C ARG A 36 -7.82 3.80 6.16
N ASN A 37 -8.04 3.27 7.38
CA ASN A 37 -6.97 2.97 8.33
C ASN A 37 -6.02 1.87 7.81
N ALA A 38 -6.56 0.83 7.14
CA ALA A 38 -5.73 -0.22 6.53
C ALA A 38 -4.90 0.30 5.36
N ILE A 39 -5.47 1.22 4.57
CA ILE A 39 -4.79 1.86 3.44
C ILE A 39 -3.69 2.81 3.94
N MET A 40 -3.96 3.65 4.94
CA MET A 40 -2.93 4.54 5.53
C MET A 40 -1.79 3.73 6.12
N ASN A 41 -2.07 2.69 6.91
CA ASN A 41 -1.03 1.82 7.46
C ASN A 41 -0.20 1.13 6.36
N PHE A 42 -0.80 0.79 5.22
CA PHE A 42 -0.06 0.24 4.07
C PHE A 42 0.79 1.29 3.37
N LEU A 43 0.27 2.49 3.12
CA LEU A 43 1.01 3.58 2.49
C LEU A 43 2.18 4.04 3.36
N SER A 44 1.99 4.18 4.67
CA SER A 44 3.07 4.52 5.62
C SER A 44 4.16 3.44 5.71
N ARG A 45 3.82 2.17 5.41
CA ARG A 45 4.78 1.05 5.38
C ARG A 45 5.44 0.83 4.03
N GLN A 46 4.99 1.50 2.95
CA GLN A 46 5.65 1.38 1.64
C GLN A 46 7.05 2.00 1.65
N GLU A 47 7.28 3.06 2.43
CA GLU A 47 8.58 3.74 2.53
C GLU A 47 9.72 2.79 2.96
N GLU A 48 9.39 1.79 3.80
CA GLU A 48 10.31 0.74 4.26
C GLU A 48 10.60 -0.33 3.20
N TYR A 49 9.75 -0.47 2.18
CA TYR A 49 9.91 -1.46 1.10
C TYR A 49 10.63 -0.88 -0.12
N VAL A 50 10.46 0.41 -0.42
CA VAL A 50 11.11 1.08 -1.57
C VAL A 50 12.63 1.19 -1.37
N THR A 51 13.12 1.21 -0.13
CA THR A 51 14.54 1.31 0.19
C THR A 51 15.33 0.00 0.02
N LYS A 52 14.69 -1.14 -0.23
CA LYS A 52 15.39 -2.44 -0.38
C LYS A 52 15.67 -2.87 -1.82
N GLU A 53 15.22 -2.11 -2.82
CA GLU A 53 15.51 -2.39 -4.23
C GLU A 53 16.80 -1.74 -4.74
N SER A 54 17.40 -0.81 -3.97
CA SER A 54 18.63 -0.10 -4.36
C SER A 54 19.94 -0.77 -3.91
N SER A 55 19.90 -1.86 -3.13
CA SER A 55 21.12 -2.55 -2.65
C SER A 55 21.49 -3.80 -3.46
N ARG A 56 20.81 -4.05 -4.58
CA ARG A 56 21.18 -5.09 -5.56
C ARG A 56 21.67 -4.44 -6.86
N LEU A 57 22.68 -3.59 -6.76
CA LEU A 57 23.55 -3.28 -7.89
C LEU A 57 24.75 -4.24 -7.79
N PRO A 58 24.94 -5.18 -8.74
CA PRO A 58 26.20 -5.90 -8.86
C PRO A 58 27.27 -4.97 -9.43
N ASP A 59 28.49 -5.14 -8.93
CA ASP A 59 29.75 -4.51 -9.38
C ASP A 59 30.01 -4.73 -10.88
#